data_AF-A0A957G553-F1
#
_entry.id   AF-A0A957G553-F1
#
_cell.length_a   1.000
_cell.length_b   1.000
_cell.length_c   1.000
_cell.angle_alpha   90.00
_cell.angle_beta   90.00
_cell.angle_gamma   90.00
#
_symmetry.space_group_name_H-M   'P 1'
#
loop_
_entity.id
_entity.type
_entity.pdbx_description
1 polymer ?
#
loop_
_entity_poly.entity_id
_entity_poly.type
_entity_poly.pdbx_seq_one_letter_code
_entity_poly.pdbx_strand_id
1 'polypeptide(L)'
;MLALRQQRREVRLGVGLPVRTDIAGRVSTPAPSPLPRFAHTSPAGNIGWESAPLTAALRAADQRRAQTNAGTAPQITPAAGSPPAAAPSSPATVATITLYPDLALALLRHNLVGPGRVWLLLRHLDQAGQGWLTLESVRQALTVKDAPLRLCGPRQLRN
;
A
#
# COMPACT_ATOMS: atom_id res chain seq x y z
N MET A 1 33.94 11.18 23.89
CA MET A 1 32.50 11.02 23.55
C MET A 1 31.81 12.31 23.08
N LEU A 2 32.18 13.50 23.58
CA LEU A 2 31.59 14.79 23.15
C LEU A 2 32.05 15.28 21.76
N ALA A 3 33.32 15.05 21.40
CA ALA A 3 33.89 15.50 20.12
C ALA A 3 33.21 14.85 18.88
N LEU A 4 32.87 13.56 18.96
CA LEU A 4 32.22 12.83 17.87
C LEU A 4 30.79 13.35 17.59
N ARG A 5 30.15 13.95 18.60
CA ARG A 5 28.81 14.55 18.46
C ARG A 5 28.88 15.91 17.76
N GLN A 6 29.96 16.67 17.97
CA GLN A 6 30.16 17.97 17.30
C GLN A 6 30.44 17.78 15.80
N GLN A 7 31.32 16.84 15.47
CA GLN A 7 31.66 16.53 14.07
C GLN A 7 30.44 16.06 13.25
N ARG A 8 29.55 15.26 13.86
CA ARG A 8 28.30 14.83 13.20
C ARG A 8 27.28 15.96 13.03
N ARG A 9 27.36 17.03 13.82
CA ARG A 9 26.49 18.21 13.72
C ARG A 9 26.91 19.09 12.55
N GLU A 10 28.20 19.30 12.36
CA GLU A 10 28.75 20.12 11.27
C GLU A 10 28.47 19.52 9.88
N VAL A 11 28.66 18.19 9.74
CA VAL A 11 28.33 17.48 8.50
C VAL A 11 26.84 17.58 8.15
N ARG A 12 25.96 17.62 9.16
CA ARG A 12 24.51 17.78 8.93
C ARG A 12 24.13 19.18 8.47
N LEU A 13 24.82 20.21 8.95
CA LEU A 13 24.58 21.60 8.55
C LEU A 13 25.03 21.86 7.11
N GLY A 14 26.11 21.23 6.65
CA GLY A 14 26.57 21.33 5.26
C GLY A 14 25.64 20.68 4.23
N VAL A 15 24.75 19.78 4.65
CA VAL A 15 23.83 19.00 3.77
C VAL A 15 22.40 19.58 3.79
N GLY A 16 22.16 20.71 4.47
CA GLY A 16 20.86 21.38 4.46
C GLY A 16 19.74 20.63 5.20
N LEU A 17 20.08 19.70 6.08
CA LEU A 17 19.10 18.97 6.90
C LEU A 17 18.63 19.87 8.06
N PRO A 18 17.30 19.99 8.30
CA PRO A 18 16.79 20.88 9.34
C PRO A 18 17.20 20.41 10.73
N VAL A 19 17.86 21.30 11.48
CA VAL A 19 18.13 21.11 12.91
C VAL A 19 16.88 21.51 13.67
N ARG A 20 16.24 20.52 14.29
CA ARG A 20 15.05 20.72 15.11
C ARG A 20 15.48 21.08 16.54
N THR A 21 15.30 22.34 16.90
CA THR A 21 14.79 22.80 18.21
C THR A 21 14.59 24.31 18.17
N ASP A 22 13.42 24.76 18.63
CA ASP A 22 13.31 26.05 19.30
C ASP A 22 12.90 25.81 20.75
N ILE A 23 13.56 26.52 21.66
CA ILE A 23 13.26 26.58 23.10
C ILE A 23 12.14 27.63 23.37
N ALA A 24 11.55 28.22 22.32
CA ALA A 24 10.67 29.39 22.44
C ALA A 24 9.27 29.26 21.77
N GLY A 25 8.78 28.04 21.51
CA GLY A 25 7.34 27.80 21.34
C GLY A 25 6.56 28.67 20.34
N ARG A 26 7.14 29.11 19.21
CA ARG A 26 6.39 29.75 18.12
C ARG A 26 6.48 28.96 16.83
N VAL A 27 5.31 28.70 16.23
CA VAL A 27 5.17 28.18 14.87
C VAL A 27 5.39 29.34 13.91
N SER A 28 6.44 29.25 13.08
CA SER A 28 6.64 30.16 11.95
C SER A 28 6.13 29.47 10.69
N THR A 29 4.99 29.91 10.17
CA THR A 29 4.40 29.41 8.93
C THR A 29 4.83 30.32 7.77
N PRO A 30 5.58 29.85 6.76
CA PRO A 30 5.73 30.60 5.51
C PRO A 30 4.46 30.48 4.66
N ALA A 31 4.05 31.59 4.05
CA ALA A 31 2.85 31.71 3.22
C ALA A 31 2.90 30.81 1.95
N PRO A 32 1.74 30.29 1.48
CA PRO A 32 1.70 29.45 0.28
C PRO A 32 1.88 30.29 -0.99
N SER A 33 2.88 29.94 -1.79
CA SER A 33 3.03 30.46 -3.15
C SER A 33 2.00 29.82 -4.10
N PRO A 34 1.38 30.57 -5.04
CA PRO A 34 0.45 30.00 -6.01
C PRO A 34 1.19 29.14 -7.05
N LEU A 35 0.77 27.88 -7.19
CA LEU A 35 1.33 26.93 -8.15
C LEU A 35 0.98 27.32 -9.61
N PRO A 36 1.86 27.04 -10.59
CA PRO A 36 1.54 27.23 -12.00
C PRO A 36 0.43 26.27 -12.45
N ARG A 37 -0.61 26.82 -13.09
CA ARG A 37 -1.68 26.07 -13.75
C ARG A 37 -1.08 25.35 -14.97
N PHE A 38 -0.91 24.04 -14.87
CA PHE A 38 -0.66 23.21 -16.05
C PHE A 38 -1.95 23.09 -16.85
N ALA A 39 -2.04 23.85 -17.93
CA ALA A 39 -3.04 23.64 -18.96
C ALA A 39 -2.80 22.27 -19.60
N HIS A 40 -3.73 21.34 -19.42
CA HIS A 40 -3.77 20.07 -20.13
C HIS A 40 -4.22 20.35 -21.57
N THR A 41 -3.32 20.86 -22.40
CA THR A 41 -3.51 20.78 -23.84
C THR A 41 -3.31 19.31 -24.21
N SER A 42 -4.41 18.62 -24.48
CA SER A 42 -4.40 17.25 -24.99
C SER A 42 -4.05 17.32 -26.48
N PRO A 43 -2.89 16.82 -26.94
CA PRO A 43 -2.67 16.68 -28.37
C PRO A 43 -3.48 15.48 -28.86
N ALA A 44 -4.55 15.77 -29.61
CA ALA A 44 -5.25 14.79 -30.41
C ALA A 44 -4.31 14.25 -31.51
N GLY A 45 -4.29 12.92 -31.66
CA GLY A 45 -3.52 12.19 -32.67
C GLY A 45 -2.02 12.27 -32.36
N ASN A 46 -1.31 11.21 -31.95
CA ASN A 46 -1.14 9.94 -32.64
C ASN A 46 -0.48 8.99 -31.63
N ILE A 47 -1.24 8.23 -30.85
CA ILE A 47 -0.69 7.15 -30.02
C ILE A 47 -1.50 5.89 -30.31
N GLY A 48 -1.13 5.24 -31.42
CA GLY A 48 -1.87 4.13 -31.99
C GLY A 48 -1.50 2.75 -31.47
N TRP A 49 -0.77 2.58 -30.35
CA TRP A 49 -0.10 1.29 -30.08
C TRP A 49 -0.28 0.63 -28.71
N GLU A 50 -1.08 1.16 -27.77
CA GLU A 50 -1.24 0.44 -26.48
C GLU A 50 -2.62 0.48 -25.81
N SER A 51 -3.57 1.31 -26.28
CA SER A 51 -4.88 1.42 -25.62
C SER A 51 -5.91 0.39 -26.09
N ALA A 52 -5.82 -0.12 -27.32
CA ALA A 52 -6.80 -1.08 -27.85
C ALA A 52 -6.80 -2.43 -27.12
N PRO A 53 -5.67 -3.17 -26.99
CA PRO A 53 -5.67 -4.45 -26.29
C PRO A 53 -5.93 -4.27 -24.79
N LEU A 54 -5.43 -3.18 -24.19
CA LEU A 54 -5.63 -2.88 -22.77
C LEU A 54 -7.10 -2.57 -22.45
N THR A 55 -7.76 -1.79 -23.30
CA THR A 55 -9.19 -1.46 -23.15
C THR A 55 -10.07 -2.69 -23.42
N ALA A 56 -9.67 -3.56 -24.35
CA ALA A 56 -10.33 -4.85 -24.57
C ALA A 56 -10.20 -5.77 -23.34
N ALA A 57 -9.03 -5.84 -22.72
CA ALA A 57 -8.79 -6.64 -21.51
C ALA A 57 -9.61 -6.12 -20.31
N LEU A 58 -9.67 -4.80 -20.11
CA LEU A 58 -10.49 -4.18 -19.07
C LEU A 58 -11.99 -4.44 -19.29
N ARG A 59 -12.49 -4.26 -20.53
CA ARG A 59 -13.89 -4.54 -20.87
C ARG A 59 -14.26 -6.02 -20.65
N ALA A 60 -13.37 -6.94 -20.99
CA ALA A 60 -13.56 -8.37 -20.75
C ALA A 60 -13.58 -8.72 -19.25
N ALA A 61 -12.79 -8.02 -18.43
CA ALA A 61 -12.79 -8.18 -16.97
C ALA A 61 -14.08 -7.65 -16.33
N ASP A 62 -14.57 -6.49 -16.77
CA ASP A 62 -15.84 -5.93 -16.28
C ASP A 62 -17.04 -6.78 -16.69
N GLN A 63 -17.04 -7.33 -17.91
CA GLN A 63 -18.08 -8.26 -18.36
C GLN A 63 -18.11 -9.55 -17.52
N ARG A 64 -16.94 -10.11 -17.16
CA ARG A 64 -16.88 -11.27 -16.25
C ARG A 64 -17.45 -10.94 -14.87
N ARG A 65 -17.13 -9.76 -14.32
CA ARG A 65 -17.67 -9.30 -13.03
C ARG A 65 -19.18 -9.10 -13.07
N ALA A 66 -19.70 -8.55 -14.17
CA ALA A 66 -21.14 -8.38 -14.36
C ALA A 66 -21.86 -9.73 -14.48
N GLN A 67 -21.27 -10.70 -15.18
CA GLN A 67 -21.84 -12.05 -15.31
C GLN A 67 -21.82 -12.83 -13.98
N THR A 68 -20.78 -12.69 -13.16
CA THR A 68 -20.74 -13.32 -11.84
C THR A 68 -21.74 -12.73 -10.86
N ASN A 69 -22.10 -11.44 -11.00
CA ASN A 69 -23.08 -10.78 -10.13
C ASN A 69 -24.53 -10.88 -10.63
N ALA A 70 -24.78 -11.28 -11.88
CA ALA A 70 -26.12 -11.37 -12.46
C ALA A 70 -26.89 -12.66 -12.09
N GLY A 71 -26.27 -13.60 -11.37
CA GLY A 71 -26.82 -14.94 -11.14
C GLY A 71 -27.51 -15.19 -9.79
N THR A 72 -27.47 -14.29 -8.81
CA THR A 72 -27.95 -14.62 -7.46
C THR A 72 -28.74 -13.48 -6.82
N ALA A 73 -30.05 -13.51 -7.03
CA ALA A 73 -31.03 -12.86 -6.15
C ALA A 73 -31.58 -13.90 -5.13
N PRO A 74 -32.00 -13.47 -3.93
CA PRO A 74 -32.07 -14.31 -2.74
C PRO A 74 -33.43 -15.00 -2.59
N GLN A 75 -33.44 -16.30 -2.28
CA GLN A 75 -34.62 -16.95 -1.73
C GLN A 75 -34.57 -16.89 -0.20
N ILE A 76 -35.52 -16.16 0.39
CA ILE A 76 -35.82 -16.16 1.82
C ILE A 76 -36.83 -17.29 2.06
N THR A 77 -36.46 -18.30 2.83
CA THR A 77 -37.38 -19.29 3.41
C THR A 77 -37.13 -19.38 4.90
N PRO A 78 -38.12 -19.14 5.78
CA PRO A 78 -37.99 -19.41 7.21
C PRO A 78 -38.57 -20.79 7.52
N ALA A 79 -37.79 -21.70 8.10
CA ALA A 79 -38.33 -22.84 8.83
C ALA A 79 -37.33 -23.29 9.91
N ALA A 80 -37.85 -23.37 11.13
CA ALA A 80 -37.15 -23.62 12.38
C ALA A 80 -36.59 -25.05 12.51
N GLY A 81 -35.46 -25.19 13.21
CA GLY A 81 -34.92 -26.46 13.70
C GLY A 81 -33.43 -26.40 14.02
N SER A 82 -33.08 -26.18 15.29
CA SER A 82 -31.73 -26.34 15.88
C SER A 82 -31.70 -27.62 16.73
N PRO A 83 -30.55 -28.19 17.22
CA PRO A 83 -29.10 -27.94 16.98
C PRO A 83 -28.30 -29.30 16.87
N PRO A 84 -27.00 -29.43 17.25
CA PRO A 84 -25.77 -28.70 16.89
C PRO A 84 -24.71 -29.63 16.27
N ALA A 85 -24.10 -29.31 15.12
CA ALA A 85 -22.86 -29.99 14.71
C ALA A 85 -22.05 -29.15 13.71
N ALA A 86 -20.78 -28.92 14.10
CA ALA A 86 -19.70 -28.34 13.31
C ALA A 86 -19.92 -26.91 12.80
N ALA A 87 -19.35 -25.95 13.51
CA ALA A 87 -19.11 -24.61 13.00
C ALA A 87 -18.41 -24.71 11.62
N PRO A 88 -18.89 -24.03 10.57
CA PRO A 88 -18.14 -23.92 9.34
C PRO A 88 -16.88 -23.12 9.66
N SER A 89 -15.71 -23.74 9.48
CA SER A 89 -14.43 -23.05 9.49
C SER A 89 -14.52 -21.84 8.54
N SER A 90 -14.49 -20.63 9.11
CA SER A 90 -14.53 -19.38 8.36
C SER A 90 -13.54 -19.46 7.19
N PRO A 91 -13.98 -19.21 5.95
CA PRO A 91 -13.07 -19.21 4.81
C PRO A 91 -12.01 -18.15 5.07
N ALA A 92 -10.74 -18.56 5.10
CA ALA A 92 -9.62 -17.65 5.27
C ALA A 92 -9.71 -16.57 4.18
N THR A 93 -9.98 -15.33 4.59
CA THR A 93 -10.16 -14.21 3.67
C THR A 93 -8.87 -13.98 2.89
N VAL A 94 -8.88 -14.30 1.60
CA VAL A 94 -7.71 -14.13 0.73
C VAL A 94 -7.55 -12.64 0.44
N ALA A 95 -6.62 -11.99 1.13
CA ALA A 95 -6.27 -10.59 0.88
C ALA A 95 -5.57 -10.47 -0.49
N THR A 96 -6.21 -9.78 -1.44
CA THR A 96 -5.65 -9.53 -2.77
C THR A 96 -5.05 -8.12 -2.83
N ILE A 97 -3.77 -8.01 -3.19
CA ILE A 97 -3.06 -6.74 -3.32
C ILE A 97 -2.92 -6.39 -4.80
N THR A 98 -3.29 -5.17 -5.17
CA THR A 98 -3.14 -4.67 -6.55
C THR A 98 -1.68 -4.32 -6.84
N LEU A 99 -1.16 -4.83 -7.95
CA LEU A 99 0.19 -4.55 -8.44
C LEU A 99 0.10 -4.04 -9.88
N TYR A 100 0.68 -2.88 -10.14
CA TYR A 100 0.78 -2.31 -11.47
C TYR A 100 1.97 -2.91 -12.23
N PRO A 101 1.84 -3.16 -13.55
CA PRO A 101 2.87 -3.81 -14.35
C PRO A 101 4.18 -3.02 -14.40
N ASP A 102 4.11 -1.69 -14.52
CA ASP A 102 5.31 -0.84 -14.56
C ASP A 102 6.09 -0.88 -13.25
N LEU A 103 5.37 -0.92 -12.12
CA LEU A 103 5.98 -1.06 -10.80
C LEU A 103 6.64 -2.44 -10.67
N ALA A 104 5.98 -3.51 -11.13
CA ALA A 104 6.54 -4.85 -11.12
C ALA A 104 7.83 -4.93 -11.97
N LEU A 105 7.82 -4.35 -13.17
CA LEU A 105 8.99 -4.27 -14.04
C LEU A 105 10.13 -3.46 -13.41
N ALA A 106 9.82 -2.33 -12.78
CA ALA A 106 10.82 -1.53 -12.07
C ALA A 106 11.45 -2.33 -10.91
N LEU A 107 10.64 -3.00 -10.08
CA LEU A 107 11.14 -3.85 -9.00
C LEU A 107 12.04 -4.97 -9.54
N LEU A 108 11.69 -5.58 -10.66
CA LEU A 108 12.50 -6.63 -11.29
C LEU A 108 13.82 -6.09 -11.82
N ARG A 109 13.79 -4.98 -12.59
CA ARG A 109 14.98 -4.35 -13.19
C ARG A 109 16.00 -3.90 -12.15
N HIS A 110 15.53 -3.51 -10.97
CA HIS A 110 16.39 -3.06 -9.88
C HIS A 110 16.70 -4.13 -8.83
N ASN A 111 16.27 -5.39 -9.05
CA ASN A 111 16.44 -6.49 -8.10
C ASN A 111 15.85 -6.19 -6.69
N LEU A 112 14.73 -5.47 -6.67
CA LEU A 112 14.00 -5.04 -5.47
C LEU A 112 12.74 -5.88 -5.24
N VAL A 113 12.63 -7.08 -5.80
CA VAL A 113 11.41 -7.90 -5.68
C VAL A 113 11.09 -8.24 -4.22
N GLY A 114 12.10 -8.62 -3.44
CA GLY A 114 11.94 -8.91 -2.01
C GLY A 114 11.46 -7.68 -1.22
N PRO A 115 12.24 -6.58 -1.20
CA PRO A 115 11.84 -5.33 -0.54
C PRO A 115 10.52 -4.76 -1.06
N GLY A 116 10.26 -4.85 -2.36
CA GLY A 116 9.04 -4.37 -3.00
C GLY A 116 7.79 -5.14 -2.55
N ARG A 117 7.90 -6.46 -2.36
CA ARG A 117 6.82 -7.26 -1.78
C ARG A 117 6.52 -6.83 -0.34
N VAL A 118 7.54 -6.57 0.48
CA VAL A 118 7.37 -6.06 1.85
C VAL A 118 6.69 -4.69 1.81
N TRP A 119 7.12 -3.80 0.91
CA TRP A 119 6.52 -2.49 0.74
C TRP A 119 5.03 -2.56 0.37
N LEU A 120 4.65 -3.46 -0.54
CA LEU A 120 3.24 -3.67 -0.92
C LEU A 120 2.39 -4.16 0.26
N LEU A 121 2.93 -5.05 1.09
CA LEU A 121 2.24 -5.53 2.31
C LEU A 121 2.04 -4.39 3.31
N LEU A 122 3.09 -3.57 3.54
CA LEU A 122 2.99 -2.41 4.42
C LEU A 122 2.01 -1.38 3.89
N ARG A 123 2.01 -1.12 2.59
CA ARG A 123 1.05 -0.20 1.97
C ARG A 123 -0.39 -0.71 2.07
N HIS A 124 -0.59 -2.02 2.02
CA HIS A 124 -1.92 -2.61 2.23
C HIS A 124 -2.38 -2.48 3.69
N LEU A 125 -1.46 -2.54 4.66
CA LEU A 125 -1.78 -2.29 6.08
C LEU A 125 -2.09 -0.82 6.36
N ASP A 126 -1.44 0.11 5.64
CA ASP A 126 -1.70 1.55 5.73
C ASP A 126 -2.94 1.96 4.91
N GLN A 127 -4.11 1.54 5.36
CA GLN A 127 -5.37 1.89 4.70
C GLN A 127 -5.66 3.40 4.74
N ALA A 128 -5.10 4.11 5.73
CA ALA A 128 -5.26 5.55 5.88
C ALA A 128 -4.30 6.36 5.01
N GLY A 129 -3.30 5.72 4.37
CA GLY A 129 -2.31 6.36 3.52
C GLY A 129 -1.42 7.36 4.25
N GLN A 130 -1.18 7.16 5.55
CA GLN A 130 -0.40 8.09 6.37
C GLN A 130 1.10 8.01 6.07
N GLY A 131 1.58 6.90 5.52
CA GLY A 131 2.99 6.66 5.24
C GLY A 131 3.79 6.23 6.48
N TRP A 132 3.13 6.02 7.62
CA TRP A 132 3.73 5.44 8.82
C TRP A 132 2.81 4.39 9.45
N LEU A 133 3.41 3.36 10.03
CA LEU A 133 2.73 2.30 10.75
C LEU A 133 3.43 2.04 12.08
N THR A 134 2.67 1.63 13.09
CA THR A 134 3.24 1.25 14.37
C THR A 134 3.96 -0.10 14.25
N LEU A 135 5.12 -0.22 14.87
CA LEU A 135 5.91 -1.46 14.80
C LEU A 135 5.14 -2.69 15.33
N GLU A 136 4.32 -2.48 16.35
CA GLU A 136 3.51 -3.56 16.93
C GLU A 136 2.44 -4.06 15.96
N SER A 137 1.71 -3.16 15.29
CA SER A 137 0.70 -3.56 14.30
C SER A 137 1.34 -4.32 13.13
N VAL A 138 2.51 -3.87 12.66
CA VAL A 138 3.25 -4.54 11.60
C VAL A 138 3.72 -5.92 12.04
N ARG A 139 4.28 -6.06 13.25
CA ARG A 139 4.69 -7.36 13.79
C ARG A 139 3.51 -8.31 13.92
N GLN A 140 2.39 -7.84 14.45
CA GLN A 140 1.20 -8.66 14.64
C GLN A 140 0.65 -9.15 13.29
N ALA A 141 0.63 -8.28 12.27
CA ALA A 141 0.14 -8.64 10.94
C ALA A 141 1.09 -9.54 10.13
N LEU A 142 2.42 -9.37 10.27
CA LEU A 142 3.39 -10.05 9.39
C LEU A 142 4.07 -11.27 10.02
N THR A 143 4.05 -11.42 11.35
CA THR A 143 4.84 -12.47 12.04
C THR A 143 4.03 -13.53 12.77
N VAL A 144 2.78 -13.23 13.13
CA VAL A 144 1.91 -14.18 13.84
C VAL A 144 1.55 -15.35 12.92
N LYS A 145 1.55 -16.58 13.46
CA LYS A 145 1.38 -17.83 12.69
C LYS A 145 0.09 -17.86 11.88
N ASP A 146 -0.97 -17.30 12.45
CA ASP A 146 -2.32 -17.32 11.89
C ASP A 146 -2.72 -15.96 11.27
N ALA A 147 -1.77 -15.03 11.14
CA ALA A 147 -2.06 -13.76 10.49
C ALA A 147 -2.24 -13.95 8.97
N PRO A 148 -3.22 -13.26 8.37
CA PRO A 148 -3.52 -13.42 6.94
C PRO A 148 -2.38 -12.95 6.03
N LEU A 149 -1.51 -12.07 6.52
CA LEU A 149 -0.38 -11.50 5.78
C LEU A 149 0.97 -12.02 6.29
N ARG A 150 0.99 -13.20 6.92
CA ARG A 150 2.21 -13.76 7.49
C ARG A 150 3.31 -13.88 6.42
N LEU A 151 4.41 -13.17 6.66
CA LEU A 151 5.57 -13.15 5.78
C LEU A 151 6.70 -14.02 6.33
N CYS A 152 7.06 -13.84 7.59
CA CYS A 152 8.24 -14.46 8.18
C CYS A 152 8.11 -14.64 9.70
N GLY A 153 9.00 -15.40 10.31
CA GLY A 153 9.05 -15.52 11.77
C GLY A 153 9.58 -14.24 12.44
N PRO A 154 9.29 -14.03 13.73
CA PRO A 154 9.72 -12.82 14.46
C PRO A 154 11.24 -12.63 14.51
N ARG A 155 12.03 -13.72 14.41
CA ARG A 155 13.49 -13.65 14.33
C ARG A 155 13.97 -13.08 12.99
N GLN A 156 13.31 -13.44 11.89
CA GLN A 156 13.68 -12.98 10.56
C GLN A 156 13.32 -11.52 10.32
N LEU A 157 12.28 -10.99 10.98
CA LEU A 157 11.92 -9.58 10.88
C LEU A 157 12.95 -8.64 11.55
N ARG A 158 13.83 -9.16 12.42
CA ARG A 158 14.83 -8.37 13.15
C ARG A 158 16.16 -8.26 12.43
N ASN A 159 16.41 -9.13 11.46
CA ASN A 159 17.64 -9.23 10.70
C ASN A 159 17.49 -8.47 9.39
#